data_AF-A0A1E5LJ35-F1
#
_entry.id   AF-A0A1E5LJ35-F1
#
_cell.length_a   1.000
_cell.length_b   1.000
_cell.length_c   1.000
_cell.angle_alpha   90.00
_cell.angle_beta   90.00
_cell.angle_gamma   90.00
#
_symmetry.space_group_name_H-M   'P 1'
#
loop_
_entity.id
_entity.type
_entity.pdbx_description
1 polymer ?
#
loop_
_entity_poly.entity_id
_entity_poly.type
_entity_poly.pdbx_seq_one_letter_code
_entity_poly.pdbx_strand_id
1 'polypeptide(L)'
;MDMNSKEKYIEYMDNQFPSILKFPFRIQKNLPWLRFELGIPGEWRVNQDKYIDTALQKAITLFETTHSKEDEILLLVVDYVAFNKKNQYKKTKVFERYLKDKTLVNRLHMITNVSNDHDLREEWKSYSYIVQCKVSQLKIQNLLRAISHNDFVKQPYVSQSCYIINTSTNTIFHMYDDRGLDLFANDIEEIRPVYDQYSEWILDYDRKEIDEYFGKGLIDIEETNLEKNSREQRDEKLLEDLETKNNIEPEFPHKPVHMFEVNKESVSIVKTHLTSMGYDVLVNKVNEKSKQLITCRKPCQLYQYQVSIQTHLMALVAKKYDITYIGWDI
;
A
#
# COMPACT_ATOMS: atom_id res chain seq x y z
N MET A 1 -28.93 -24.27 -15.25
CA MET A 1 -27.61 -24.84 -14.94
C MET A 1 -26.96 -23.92 -13.93
N ASP A 2 -26.48 -24.44 -12.80
CA ASP A 2 -25.75 -23.61 -11.84
C ASP A 2 -24.44 -23.15 -12.48
N MET A 3 -24.21 -21.83 -12.50
CA MET A 3 -22.98 -21.27 -13.03
C MET A 3 -21.76 -21.75 -12.25
N ASN A 4 -20.68 -22.05 -12.96
CA ASN A 4 -19.41 -22.42 -12.34
C ASN A 4 -18.62 -21.19 -11.83
N SER A 5 -17.55 -21.38 -11.05
CA SER A 5 -16.83 -20.26 -10.41
C SER A 5 -16.25 -19.26 -11.41
N LYS A 6 -15.88 -19.71 -12.63
CA LYS A 6 -15.37 -18.83 -13.67
C LYS A 6 -16.46 -17.93 -14.24
N GLU A 7 -17.62 -18.50 -14.56
CA GLU A 7 -18.75 -17.74 -15.12
C GLU A 7 -19.22 -16.68 -14.13
N LYS A 8 -19.37 -17.06 -12.85
CA LYS A 8 -19.73 -16.13 -11.78
C LYS A 8 -18.71 -15.00 -11.62
N TYR A 9 -17.42 -15.32 -11.68
CA TYR A 9 -16.38 -14.31 -11.63
C TYR A 9 -16.44 -13.35 -12.82
N ILE A 10 -16.60 -13.85 -14.05
CA ILE A 10 -16.68 -13.00 -15.24
C ILE A 10 -17.89 -12.07 -15.14
N GLU A 11 -19.08 -12.62 -14.88
CA GLU A 11 -20.30 -11.83 -14.73
C GLU A 11 -20.18 -10.79 -13.62
N TYR A 12 -19.68 -11.18 -12.44
CA TYR A 12 -19.50 -10.26 -11.32
C TYR A 12 -18.52 -9.13 -11.67
N MET A 13 -17.37 -9.47 -12.26
CA MET A 13 -16.36 -8.47 -12.63
C MET A 13 -16.84 -7.57 -13.79
N ASP A 14 -17.66 -8.06 -14.72
CA ASP A 14 -18.27 -7.21 -15.77
C ASP A 14 -19.28 -6.22 -15.19
N ASN A 15 -20.04 -6.63 -14.18
CA ASN A 15 -21.07 -5.79 -13.57
C ASN A 15 -20.51 -4.79 -12.57
N GLN A 16 -19.58 -5.22 -11.70
CA GLN A 16 -19.11 -4.40 -10.57
C GLN A 16 -17.77 -3.70 -10.85
N PHE A 17 -16.94 -4.26 -11.74
CA PHE A 17 -15.61 -3.73 -12.03
C PHE A 17 -15.30 -3.73 -13.54
N PRO A 18 -16.13 -3.08 -14.37
CA PRO A 18 -16.03 -3.18 -15.82
C PRO A 18 -14.70 -2.66 -16.38
N SER A 19 -13.99 -1.79 -15.66
CA SER A 19 -12.68 -1.26 -16.05
C SER A 19 -11.52 -2.21 -15.79
N ILE A 20 -11.71 -3.28 -15.00
CA ILE A 20 -10.65 -4.25 -14.67
C ILE A 20 -10.50 -5.26 -15.80
N LEU A 21 -9.25 -5.40 -16.28
CA LEU A 21 -8.88 -6.48 -17.16
C LEU A 21 -8.83 -7.77 -16.35
N LYS A 22 -9.67 -8.74 -16.70
CA LYS A 22 -9.83 -9.99 -15.95
C LYS A 22 -8.69 -10.98 -16.21
N PHE A 23 -8.15 -10.97 -17.43
CA PHE A 23 -7.20 -11.96 -17.95
C PHE A 23 -6.20 -11.33 -18.95
N PRO A 24 -4.90 -11.27 -18.63
CA PRO A 24 -4.33 -11.41 -17.28
C PRO A 24 -4.93 -10.36 -16.35
N PHE A 25 -5.12 -10.72 -15.08
CA PHE A 25 -5.71 -9.80 -14.11
C PHE A 25 -4.84 -8.54 -13.97
N ARG A 26 -5.43 -7.38 -14.23
CA ARG A 26 -4.75 -6.09 -14.10
C ARG A 26 -5.76 -5.04 -13.67
N ILE A 27 -5.50 -4.44 -12.52
CA ILE A 27 -6.24 -3.29 -12.02
C ILE A 27 -5.60 -2.03 -12.58
N GLN A 28 -6.41 -1.18 -13.21
CA GLN A 28 -6.01 0.18 -13.56
C GLN A 28 -6.44 1.09 -12.39
N LYS A 29 -5.62 2.07 -12.01
CA LYS A 29 -5.95 3.07 -10.96
C LYS A 29 -6.99 4.09 -11.45
N ASN A 30 -8.11 3.61 -11.96
CA ASN A 30 -9.28 4.40 -12.35
C ASN A 30 -10.52 4.04 -11.50
N LEU A 31 -10.28 3.37 -10.38
CA LEU A 31 -11.26 2.99 -9.37
C LEU A 31 -10.90 3.69 -8.06
N PRO A 32 -11.87 3.97 -7.18
CA PRO A 32 -11.58 4.32 -5.80
C PRO A 32 -10.63 3.30 -5.17
N TRP A 33 -9.55 3.80 -4.56
CA TRP A 33 -8.51 2.94 -4.04
C TRP A 33 -7.76 3.57 -2.86
N LEU A 34 -7.23 2.71 -2.00
CA LEU A 34 -6.32 3.03 -0.91
C LEU A 34 -5.08 2.17 -1.05
N ARG A 35 -3.91 2.75 -0.77
CA ARG A 35 -2.68 2.00 -0.59
C ARG A 35 -2.04 2.29 0.74
N PHE A 36 -1.77 1.21 1.45
CA PHE A 36 -1.21 1.23 2.79
C PHE A 36 0.26 0.81 2.75
N GLU A 37 1.07 1.53 3.51
CA GLU A 37 2.42 1.14 3.88
C GLU A 37 2.36 0.19 5.08
N LEU A 38 2.67 -1.07 4.84
CA LEU A 38 2.67 -2.12 5.86
C LEU A 38 3.99 -2.09 6.65
N GLY A 39 5.10 -2.31 5.95
CA GLY A 39 6.45 -2.24 6.49
C GLY A 39 7.16 -0.95 6.09
N ILE A 40 7.84 -0.32 7.05
CA ILE A 40 8.68 0.86 6.77
C ILE A 40 9.95 0.39 6.06
N PRO A 41 10.27 0.91 4.87
CA PRO A 41 11.49 0.52 4.16
C PRO A 41 12.74 0.61 5.04
N GLY A 42 13.65 -0.35 4.88
CA GLY A 42 14.91 -0.41 5.63
C GLY A 42 14.81 -0.99 7.04
N GLU A 43 13.67 -0.95 7.72
CA GLU A 43 13.53 -1.50 9.08
C GLU A 43 13.83 -3.00 9.17
N TRP A 44 13.60 -3.75 8.10
CA TRP A 44 13.96 -5.16 8.00
C TRP A 44 15.46 -5.41 8.18
N ARG A 45 16.34 -4.43 7.85
CA ARG A 45 17.79 -4.51 8.08
C ARG A 45 18.16 -4.39 9.56
N VAL A 46 17.31 -3.77 10.37
CA VAL A 46 17.51 -3.59 11.82
C VAL A 46 16.96 -4.79 12.57
N ASN A 47 15.70 -5.17 12.28
CA ASN A 47 15.06 -6.34 12.89
C ASN A 47 14.00 -6.90 11.94
N GLN A 48 14.39 -7.90 11.15
CA GLN A 48 13.54 -8.53 10.16
C GLN A 48 12.25 -9.13 10.75
N ASP A 49 12.33 -9.82 11.89
CA ASP A 49 11.14 -10.45 12.49
C ASP A 49 10.14 -9.41 12.98
N LYS A 50 10.61 -8.35 13.67
CA LYS A 50 9.75 -7.24 14.10
C LYS A 50 9.10 -6.52 12.91
N TYR A 51 9.85 -6.33 11.84
CA TYR A 51 9.35 -5.73 10.60
C TYR A 51 8.22 -6.57 9.99
N ILE A 52 8.44 -7.87 9.79
CA ILE A 52 7.43 -8.80 9.25
C ILE A 52 6.20 -8.85 10.16
N ASP A 53 6.38 -8.92 11.48
CA ASP A 53 5.27 -8.94 12.44
C ASP A 53 4.44 -7.66 12.38
N THR A 54 5.07 -6.49 12.24
CA THR A 54 4.38 -5.20 12.10
C THR A 54 3.57 -5.14 10.80
N ALA A 55 4.19 -5.52 9.68
CA ALA A 55 3.52 -5.56 8.38
C ALA A 55 2.31 -6.51 8.40
N LEU A 56 2.49 -7.71 8.96
CA LEU A 56 1.43 -8.71 9.10
C LEU A 56 0.31 -8.22 10.02
N GLN A 57 0.63 -7.56 11.14
CA GLN A 57 -0.37 -7.03 12.05
C GLN A 57 -1.25 -5.97 11.37
N LYS A 58 -0.66 -5.03 10.63
CA LYS A 58 -1.43 -4.05 9.84
C LYS A 58 -2.30 -4.72 8.80
N ALA A 59 -1.76 -5.67 8.03
CA ALA A 59 -2.50 -6.38 7.00
C ALA A 59 -3.71 -7.15 7.58
N ILE A 60 -3.53 -7.84 8.70
CA ILE A 60 -4.62 -8.54 9.41
C ILE A 60 -5.65 -7.54 9.92
N THR A 61 -5.23 -6.43 10.51
CA THR A 61 -6.14 -5.39 11.03
C THR A 61 -7.00 -4.79 9.92
N LEU A 62 -6.39 -4.45 8.78
CA LEU A 62 -7.12 -3.96 7.60
C LEU A 62 -8.08 -5.02 7.06
N PHE A 63 -7.65 -6.28 6.98
CA PHE A 63 -8.51 -7.37 6.51
C PHE A 63 -9.72 -7.57 7.43
N GLU A 64 -9.51 -7.67 8.74
CA GLU A 64 -10.57 -7.88 9.72
C GLU A 64 -11.53 -6.68 9.84
N THR A 65 -11.08 -5.47 9.49
CA THR A 65 -11.96 -4.29 9.43
C THR A 65 -12.82 -4.28 8.16
N THR A 66 -12.32 -4.83 7.05
CA THR A 66 -12.97 -4.77 5.73
C THR A 66 -13.79 -6.01 5.39
N HIS A 67 -13.67 -7.08 6.18
CA HIS A 67 -14.31 -8.36 5.90
C HIS A 67 -15.01 -8.94 7.13
N SER A 68 -16.27 -9.34 6.95
CA SER A 68 -16.96 -10.23 7.88
C SER A 68 -16.63 -11.69 7.59
N LYS A 69 -16.73 -12.55 8.61
CA LYS A 69 -16.55 -14.01 8.47
C LYS A 69 -17.57 -14.65 7.50
N GLU A 70 -18.74 -14.04 7.37
CA GLU A 70 -19.82 -14.53 6.52
C GLU A 70 -19.78 -13.99 5.10
N ASP A 71 -18.88 -13.05 4.80
CA ASP A 71 -18.77 -12.48 3.46
C ASP A 71 -18.42 -13.55 2.44
N GLU A 72 -19.17 -13.53 1.34
CA GLU A 72 -18.88 -14.28 0.13
C GLU A 72 -17.74 -13.57 -0.62
N ILE A 73 -16.74 -14.36 -1.02
CA ILE A 73 -15.54 -13.88 -1.70
C ILE A 73 -15.20 -14.76 -2.90
N LEU A 74 -14.54 -14.16 -3.89
CA LEU A 74 -13.82 -14.85 -4.95
C LEU A 74 -12.32 -14.72 -4.65
N LEU A 75 -11.67 -15.84 -4.32
CA LEU A 75 -10.21 -15.89 -4.20
C LEU A 75 -9.62 -16.13 -5.59
N LEU A 76 -8.99 -15.09 -6.14
CA LEU A 76 -8.28 -15.13 -7.40
C LEU A 76 -6.77 -15.19 -7.14
N VAL A 77 -6.13 -16.26 -7.60
CA VAL A 77 -4.67 -16.42 -7.52
C VAL A 77 -4.10 -16.38 -8.92
N VAL A 78 -3.16 -15.47 -9.16
CA VAL A 78 -2.47 -15.33 -10.46
C VAL A 78 -1.02 -15.76 -10.29
N ASP A 79 -0.64 -16.79 -11.03
CA ASP A 79 0.72 -17.32 -11.06
C ASP A 79 1.41 -16.87 -12.36
N TYR A 80 2.41 -16.00 -12.25
CA TYR A 80 3.20 -15.53 -13.38
C TYR A 80 4.42 -16.44 -13.56
N VAL A 81 4.51 -17.08 -14.71
CA VAL A 81 5.53 -18.11 -14.98
C VAL A 81 6.34 -17.71 -16.21
N ALA A 82 7.63 -17.46 -16.00
CA ALA A 82 8.61 -17.39 -17.08
C ALA A 82 8.74 -18.79 -17.69
N PHE A 83 8.27 -18.98 -18.92
CA PHE A 83 8.26 -20.29 -19.55
C PHE A 83 9.60 -20.55 -20.24
N ASN A 84 10.52 -21.19 -19.53
CA ASN A 84 11.69 -21.79 -20.18
C ASN A 84 11.33 -23.22 -20.65
N LYS A 85 11.60 -23.57 -21.92
CA LYS A 85 11.23 -24.85 -22.56
C LYS A 85 11.65 -26.12 -21.78
N LYS A 86 12.55 -26.01 -20.80
CA LYS A 86 13.03 -27.10 -19.95
C LYS A 86 12.17 -27.41 -18.72
N ASN A 87 11.31 -26.50 -18.25
CA ASN A 87 10.55 -26.67 -17.02
C ASN A 87 9.04 -26.82 -17.27
N GLN A 88 8.47 -27.95 -16.81
CA GLN A 88 7.02 -28.11 -16.76
C GLN A 88 6.44 -27.26 -15.63
N TYR A 89 5.35 -26.55 -15.93
CA TYR A 89 4.63 -25.76 -14.94
C TYR A 89 4.12 -26.64 -13.78
N LYS A 90 4.33 -26.19 -12.54
CA LYS A 90 3.80 -26.84 -11.33
C LYS A 90 2.65 -26.00 -10.81
N LYS A 91 1.46 -26.61 -10.72
CA LYS A 91 0.27 -25.99 -10.15
C LYS A 91 0.54 -25.44 -8.75
N THR A 92 0.09 -24.20 -8.51
CA THR A 92 0.13 -23.57 -7.18
C THR A 92 -0.56 -24.44 -6.11
N LYS A 93 -0.04 -24.40 -4.88
CA LYS A 93 -0.59 -25.09 -3.70
C LYS A 93 -1.35 -24.17 -2.74
N VAL A 94 -1.64 -22.92 -3.16
CA VAL A 94 -2.31 -21.91 -2.32
C VAL A 94 -3.65 -22.43 -1.80
N PHE A 95 -4.50 -22.95 -2.69
CA PHE A 95 -5.82 -23.45 -2.32
C PHE A 95 -5.75 -24.65 -1.37
N GLU A 96 -4.86 -25.60 -1.65
CA GLU A 96 -4.63 -26.79 -0.83
C GLU A 96 -4.06 -26.44 0.55
N ARG A 97 -3.36 -25.32 0.71
CA ARG A 97 -2.80 -24.89 2.02
C ARG A 97 -3.80 -24.06 2.82
N TYR A 98 -4.47 -23.11 2.18
CA TYR A 98 -5.16 -22.02 2.87
C TYR A 98 -6.70 -22.12 2.85
N LEU A 99 -7.31 -22.97 2.01
CA LEU A 99 -8.71 -23.34 2.21
C LEU A 99 -8.84 -24.30 3.40
N LYS A 100 -9.81 -24.04 4.27
CA LYS A 100 -10.14 -24.94 5.40
C LYS A 100 -10.84 -26.19 4.90
N ASP A 101 -11.85 -26.02 4.03
CA ASP A 101 -12.54 -27.12 3.37
C ASP A 101 -11.79 -27.52 2.09
N LYS A 102 -11.28 -28.75 2.05
CA LYS A 102 -10.52 -29.27 0.90
C LYS A 102 -11.40 -29.63 -0.29
N THR A 103 -12.70 -29.83 -0.08
CA THR A 103 -13.63 -30.14 -1.17
C THR A 103 -13.83 -28.94 -2.11
N LEU A 104 -13.55 -27.71 -1.64
CA LEU A 104 -13.59 -26.49 -2.45
C LEU A 104 -12.54 -26.49 -3.56
N VAL A 105 -11.42 -27.20 -3.40
CA VAL A 105 -10.38 -27.34 -4.45
C VAL A 105 -10.94 -28.01 -5.70
N ASN A 106 -11.97 -28.85 -5.55
CA ASN A 106 -12.64 -29.50 -6.68
C ASN A 106 -13.46 -28.52 -7.54
N ARG A 107 -13.74 -27.32 -7.02
CA ARG A 107 -14.46 -26.23 -7.72
C ARG A 107 -13.51 -25.20 -8.33
N LEU A 108 -12.20 -25.48 -8.31
CA LEU A 108 -11.18 -24.59 -8.81
C LEU A 108 -11.22 -24.55 -10.34
N HIS A 109 -11.31 -23.34 -10.89
CA HIS A 109 -11.15 -23.14 -12.33
C HIS A 109 -9.77 -22.55 -12.62
N MET A 110 -9.09 -23.11 -13.62
CA MET A 110 -7.81 -22.62 -14.13
C MET A 110 -8.01 -22.00 -15.50
N ILE A 111 -7.41 -20.82 -15.70
CA ILE A 111 -7.43 -20.09 -16.97
C ILE A 111 -5.98 -19.77 -17.32
N THR A 112 -5.56 -20.21 -18.52
CA THR A 112 -4.23 -19.94 -19.04
C THR A 112 -4.27 -18.66 -19.87
N ASN A 113 -3.45 -17.68 -19.51
CA ASN A 113 -3.26 -16.46 -20.29
C ASN A 113 -1.87 -16.49 -20.92
N VAL A 114 -1.81 -16.23 -22.22
CA VAL A 114 -0.54 -16.13 -22.96
C VAL A 114 -0.38 -14.67 -23.36
N SER A 115 0.68 -14.01 -22.90
CA SER A 115 1.04 -12.70 -23.42
C SER A 115 2.07 -12.88 -24.53
N ASN A 116 1.69 -12.53 -25.75
CA ASN A 116 2.63 -12.38 -26.86
C ASN A 116 3.23 -10.98 -26.80
N ASP A 117 4.13 -10.76 -25.84
CA ASP A 117 4.97 -9.56 -25.88
C ASP A 117 6.10 -9.82 -26.88
N HIS A 118 6.02 -9.18 -28.04
CA HIS A 118 6.96 -9.37 -29.15
C HIS A 118 8.38 -8.87 -28.82
N ASP A 119 8.56 -8.09 -27.75
CA ASP A 119 9.86 -7.55 -27.33
C ASP A 119 10.60 -8.43 -26.30
N LEU A 120 9.94 -9.46 -25.76
CA LEU A 120 10.55 -10.38 -24.79
C LEU A 120 11.06 -11.65 -25.47
N ARG A 121 12.31 -12.04 -25.19
CA ARG A 121 12.94 -13.28 -25.71
C ARG A 121 12.26 -14.57 -25.21
N GLU A 122 11.37 -14.47 -24.21
CA GLU A 122 10.69 -15.59 -23.57
C GLU A 122 9.16 -15.38 -23.59
N GLU A 123 8.39 -16.42 -23.91
CA GLU A 123 6.93 -16.40 -23.77
C GLU A 123 6.56 -16.31 -22.27
N TRP A 124 5.88 -15.25 -21.86
CA TRP A 124 5.30 -15.16 -20.52
C TRP A 124 3.91 -15.77 -20.50
N LYS A 125 3.71 -16.75 -19.61
CA LYS A 125 2.40 -17.36 -19.34
C LYS A 125 1.98 -16.98 -17.94
N SER A 126 0.70 -16.66 -17.76
CA SER A 126 0.10 -16.60 -16.44
C SER A 126 -1.04 -17.59 -16.31
N TYR A 127 -1.20 -18.14 -15.12
CA TYR A 127 -2.30 -19.03 -14.78
C TYR A 127 -3.14 -18.35 -13.71
N SER A 128 -4.40 -18.08 -14.05
CA SER A 128 -5.39 -17.54 -13.11
C SER A 128 -6.22 -18.68 -12.55
N TYR A 129 -6.31 -18.75 -11.22
CA TYR A 129 -7.08 -19.73 -10.48
C TYR A 129 -8.15 -19.05 -9.65
N ILE A 130 -9.38 -19.56 -9.71
CA ILE A 130 -10.53 -18.91 -9.08
C ILE A 130 -11.34 -19.94 -8.30
N VAL A 131 -11.65 -19.59 -7.04
CA VAL A 131 -12.60 -20.33 -6.21
C VAL A 131 -13.52 -19.35 -5.48
N GLN A 132 -14.81 -19.67 -5.43
CA GLN A 132 -15.78 -18.98 -4.59
C GLN A 132 -15.83 -19.67 -3.21
N CYS A 133 -15.79 -18.88 -2.14
CA CYS A 133 -15.95 -19.36 -0.77
C CYS A 133 -16.34 -18.22 0.18
N LYS A 134 -16.58 -18.53 1.45
CA LYS A 134 -16.71 -17.53 2.51
C LYS A 134 -15.35 -17.22 3.14
N VAL A 135 -15.22 -16.02 3.71
CA VAL A 135 -14.04 -15.63 4.52
C VAL A 135 -13.79 -16.64 5.64
N SER A 136 -14.83 -17.12 6.32
CA SER A 136 -14.74 -18.13 7.37
C SER A 136 -14.09 -19.45 6.91
N GLN A 137 -14.11 -19.75 5.61
CA GLN A 137 -13.51 -20.94 5.00
C GLN A 137 -12.04 -20.74 4.59
N LEU A 138 -11.49 -19.53 4.72
CA LEU A 138 -10.07 -19.23 4.50
C LEU A 138 -9.27 -19.20 5.80
N LYS A 139 -8.03 -19.70 5.74
CA LYS A 139 -6.99 -19.47 6.75
C LYS A 139 -6.29 -18.14 6.46
N ILE A 140 -7.03 -17.03 6.45
CA ILE A 140 -6.55 -15.74 5.92
C ILE A 140 -5.28 -15.24 6.61
N GLN A 141 -5.21 -15.24 7.94
CA GLN A 141 -4.00 -14.80 8.65
C GLN A 141 -2.75 -15.62 8.25
N ASN A 142 -2.91 -16.91 7.95
CA ASN A 142 -1.81 -17.74 7.47
C ASN A 142 -1.43 -17.47 6.01
N LEU A 143 -2.41 -17.09 5.17
CA LEU A 143 -2.15 -16.67 3.80
C LEU A 143 -1.39 -15.35 3.79
N LEU A 144 -1.85 -14.34 4.53
CA LEU A 144 -1.18 -13.03 4.64
C LEU A 144 0.26 -13.18 5.18
N ARG A 145 0.46 -14.01 6.20
CA ARG A 145 1.81 -14.33 6.70
C ARG A 145 2.71 -14.94 5.63
N ALA A 146 2.16 -15.81 4.78
CA ALA A 146 2.96 -16.42 3.72
C ALA A 146 3.27 -15.44 2.58
N ILE A 147 2.40 -14.47 2.33
CA ILE A 147 2.67 -13.38 1.39
C ILE A 147 3.80 -12.49 1.94
N SER A 148 3.74 -12.09 3.22
CA SER A 148 4.78 -11.26 3.86
C SER A 148 6.14 -11.95 3.99
N HIS A 149 6.21 -13.27 3.79
CA HIS A 149 7.45 -14.02 3.82
C HIS A 149 8.17 -14.08 2.46
N ASN A 150 7.49 -13.71 1.37
CA ASN A 150 7.96 -13.95 0.00
C ASN A 150 9.34 -13.34 -0.25
N ASP A 151 9.52 -12.07 0.08
CA ASP A 151 10.76 -11.32 -0.18
C ASP A 151 11.91 -11.73 0.75
N PHE A 152 11.58 -12.44 1.83
CA PHE A 152 12.54 -12.98 2.81
C PHE A 152 12.80 -14.47 2.64
N VAL A 153 12.18 -15.13 1.65
CA VAL A 153 12.30 -16.58 1.38
C VAL A 153 12.01 -17.44 2.64
N LYS A 154 11.17 -16.94 3.56
CA LYS A 154 10.82 -17.61 4.82
C LYS A 154 9.67 -18.59 4.58
N GLN A 155 9.77 -19.83 5.07
CA GLN A 155 8.68 -20.81 4.87
C GLN A 155 7.59 -20.67 5.97
N PRO A 156 6.30 -20.87 5.62
CA PRO A 156 5.77 -20.97 4.27
C PRO A 156 5.76 -19.60 3.57
N TYR A 157 6.01 -19.57 2.25
CA TYR A 157 5.78 -18.36 1.43
C TYR A 157 4.77 -18.61 0.29
N VAL A 158 4.21 -17.51 -0.23
CA VAL A 158 3.37 -17.46 -1.43
C VAL A 158 3.92 -16.37 -2.35
N SER A 159 4.36 -16.77 -3.55
CA SER A 159 4.91 -15.86 -4.57
C SER A 159 3.88 -15.48 -5.64
N GLN A 160 2.68 -16.06 -5.60
CA GLN A 160 1.58 -15.73 -6.50
C GLN A 160 0.83 -14.49 -5.99
N SER A 161 0.33 -13.66 -6.90
CA SER A 161 -0.58 -12.57 -6.53
C SER A 161 -1.92 -13.15 -6.09
N CYS A 162 -2.34 -12.83 -4.88
CA CYS A 162 -3.59 -13.31 -4.29
C CYS A 162 -4.54 -12.13 -4.10
N TYR A 163 -5.60 -12.09 -4.91
CA TYR A 163 -6.66 -11.08 -4.84
C TYR A 163 -7.86 -11.68 -4.11
N ILE A 164 -8.32 -10.98 -3.07
CA ILE A 164 -9.53 -11.34 -2.33
C ILE A 164 -10.61 -10.35 -2.77
N ILE A 165 -11.48 -10.81 -3.65
CA ILE A 165 -12.58 -10.01 -4.18
C ILE A 165 -13.80 -10.29 -3.31
N ASN A 166 -14.19 -9.31 -2.50
CA ASN A 166 -15.35 -9.41 -1.62
C ASN A 166 -16.61 -9.05 -2.40
N THR A 167 -17.43 -10.06 -2.71
CA THR A 167 -18.66 -9.85 -3.48
C THR A 167 -19.81 -9.34 -2.61
N SER A 168 -19.61 -9.28 -1.29
CA SER A 168 -20.59 -8.77 -0.32
C SER A 168 -20.45 -7.26 -0.13
N THR A 169 -19.23 -6.74 -0.27
CA THR A 169 -18.89 -5.31 -0.06
C THR A 169 -18.33 -4.63 -1.30
N ASN A 170 -18.27 -5.31 -2.45
CA ASN A 170 -17.65 -4.86 -3.70
C ASN A 170 -16.26 -4.22 -3.56
N THR A 171 -15.42 -4.84 -2.73
CA THR A 171 -14.02 -4.43 -2.56
C THR A 171 -13.05 -5.50 -3.06
N ILE A 172 -11.85 -5.09 -3.47
CA ILE A 172 -10.75 -5.99 -3.82
C ILE A 172 -9.57 -5.70 -2.89
N PHE A 173 -9.21 -6.69 -2.09
CA PHE A 173 -8.07 -6.62 -1.17
C PHE A 173 -6.87 -7.35 -1.78
N HIS A 174 -5.73 -6.66 -1.85
CA HIS A 174 -4.50 -7.17 -2.43
C HIS A 174 -3.27 -6.74 -1.64
N MET A 175 -2.79 -7.62 -0.76
CA MET A 175 -1.44 -7.54 -0.19
C MET A 175 -0.48 -8.13 -1.21
N TYR A 176 0.40 -7.31 -1.79
CA TYR A 176 1.33 -7.78 -2.82
C TYR A 176 2.64 -8.33 -2.22
N ASP A 177 3.13 -7.72 -1.14
CA ASP A 177 4.28 -8.18 -0.36
C ASP A 177 4.22 -7.62 1.07
N ASP A 178 5.32 -7.68 1.81
CA ASP A 178 5.48 -7.12 3.16
C ASP A 178 5.48 -5.58 3.23
N ARG A 179 5.67 -4.89 2.10
CA ARG A 179 5.79 -3.43 2.04
C ARG A 179 4.45 -2.76 1.92
N GLY A 180 3.50 -3.35 1.18
CA GLY A 180 2.21 -2.70 1.00
C GLY A 180 1.03 -3.55 0.57
N LEU A 181 -0.12 -2.89 0.62
CA LEU A 181 -1.44 -3.46 0.42
C LEU A 181 -2.35 -2.44 -0.22
N ASP A 182 -3.05 -2.88 -1.26
CA ASP A 182 -4.05 -2.08 -1.95
C ASP A 182 -5.46 -2.58 -1.62
N LEU A 183 -6.37 -1.64 -1.39
CA LEU A 183 -7.80 -1.88 -1.24
C LEU A 183 -8.55 -1.06 -2.29
N PHE A 184 -9.19 -1.73 -3.23
CA PHE A 184 -10.01 -1.11 -4.27
C PHE A 184 -11.49 -1.30 -3.97
N ALA A 185 -12.33 -0.41 -4.47
CA ALA A 185 -13.79 -0.52 -4.40
C ALA A 185 -14.43 -0.12 -5.73
N ASN A 186 -15.68 -0.54 -5.94
CA ASN A 186 -16.48 -0.02 -7.05
C ASN A 186 -17.03 1.40 -6.75
N ASP A 187 -17.22 1.70 -5.46
CA ASP A 187 -17.72 2.96 -4.94
C ASP A 187 -16.82 3.44 -3.79
N ILE A 188 -16.50 4.73 -3.79
CA ILE A 188 -15.64 5.35 -2.78
C ILE A 188 -16.24 5.25 -1.37
N GLU A 189 -17.57 5.25 -1.26
CA GLU A 189 -18.24 5.18 0.04
C GLU A 189 -18.01 3.83 0.75
N GLU A 190 -17.73 2.75 0.00
CA GLU A 190 -17.42 1.43 0.58
C GLU A 190 -16.09 1.42 1.33
N ILE A 191 -15.15 2.28 0.96
CA ILE A 191 -13.80 2.35 1.56
C ILE A 191 -13.53 3.64 2.33
N ARG A 192 -14.47 4.60 2.33
CA ARG A 192 -14.39 5.83 3.13
C ARG A 192 -14.19 5.59 4.62
N PRO A 193 -14.87 4.64 5.28
CA PRO A 193 -14.61 4.35 6.70
C PRO A 193 -13.18 3.88 6.95
N VAL A 194 -12.59 3.13 6.00
CA VAL A 194 -11.21 2.64 6.10
C VAL A 194 -10.23 3.79 5.95
N TYR A 195 -10.46 4.70 5.01
CA TYR A 195 -9.66 5.93 4.87
C TYR A 195 -9.69 6.75 6.17
N ASP A 196 -10.88 6.99 6.73
CA ASP A 196 -11.04 7.83 7.92
C ASP A 196 -10.37 7.22 9.15
N GLN A 197 -10.43 5.89 9.29
CA GLN A 197 -9.88 5.17 10.45
C GLN A 197 -8.37 4.91 10.35
N TYR A 198 -7.86 4.61 9.16
CA TYR A 198 -6.48 4.16 8.95
C TYR A 198 -5.67 5.11 8.05
N SER A 199 -6.06 6.38 8.00
CA SER A 199 -5.36 7.38 7.18
C SER A 199 -3.87 7.44 7.49
N GLU A 200 -3.46 7.23 8.75
CA GLU A 200 -2.05 7.23 9.18
C GLU A 200 -1.19 6.16 8.50
N TRP A 201 -1.78 5.09 7.96
CA TRP A 201 -1.05 4.00 7.29
C TRP A 201 -0.99 4.15 5.77
N ILE A 202 -1.66 5.14 5.19
CA ILE A 202 -1.59 5.37 3.74
C ILE A 202 -0.16 5.78 3.37
N LEU A 203 0.34 5.18 2.28
CA LEU A 203 1.67 5.41 1.74
C LEU A 203 1.82 6.88 1.32
N ASP A 204 2.86 7.55 1.80
CA ASP A 204 3.08 8.99 1.56
C ASP A 204 3.20 9.32 0.06
N TYR A 205 3.75 8.41 -0.75
CA TYR A 205 3.88 8.58 -2.19
C TYR A 205 2.53 8.81 -2.88
N ASP A 206 1.50 8.06 -2.48
CA ASP A 206 0.17 8.12 -3.10
C ASP A 206 -0.81 8.99 -2.28
N ARG A 207 -0.34 9.61 -1.19
CA ARG A 207 -1.15 10.41 -0.25
C ARG A 207 -1.99 11.47 -0.96
N LYS A 208 -1.34 12.31 -1.77
CA LYS A 208 -1.98 13.46 -2.42
C LYS A 208 -3.12 13.00 -3.34
N GLU A 209 -2.83 12.01 -4.19
CA GLU A 209 -3.82 11.44 -5.12
C GLU A 209 -5.00 10.83 -4.34
N ILE A 210 -4.73 10.06 -3.29
CA ILE A 210 -5.77 9.47 -2.46
C ILE A 210 -6.62 10.56 -1.78
N ASP A 211 -5.99 11.55 -1.15
CA ASP A 211 -6.67 12.66 -0.48
C ASP A 211 -7.62 13.43 -1.43
N GLU A 212 -7.22 13.62 -2.69
CA GLU A 212 -8.06 14.21 -3.74
C GLU A 212 -9.30 13.36 -4.02
N TYR A 213 -9.15 12.05 -4.20
CA TYR A 213 -10.30 11.15 -4.38
C TYR A 213 -11.30 11.26 -3.23
N PHE A 214 -10.82 11.34 -1.99
CA PHE A 214 -11.68 11.40 -0.80
C PHE A 214 -12.22 12.80 -0.48
N GLY A 215 -11.73 13.85 -1.16
CA GLY A 215 -12.11 15.24 -0.90
C GLY A 215 -11.58 15.77 0.43
N LYS A 216 -10.44 15.25 0.92
CA LYS A 216 -9.89 15.51 2.26
C LYS A 216 -8.39 15.80 2.19
N GLY A 217 -7.73 15.93 3.34
CA GLY A 217 -6.26 15.99 3.42
C GLY A 217 -5.63 17.13 2.61
N LEU A 218 -4.91 16.83 1.52
CA LEU A 218 -4.21 17.79 0.68
C LEU A 218 -4.95 18.22 -0.61
N ILE A 219 -6.27 18.02 -0.67
CA ILE A 219 -7.11 18.47 -1.81
C ILE A 219 -6.83 19.91 -2.25
N ASP A 220 -6.75 20.10 -3.57
CA ASP A 220 -6.56 21.38 -4.28
C ASP A 220 -5.25 22.13 -3.95
N ILE A 221 -4.27 21.46 -3.33
CA ILE A 221 -2.96 22.04 -3.05
C ILE A 221 -1.92 21.46 -4.00
N GLU A 222 -1.33 22.34 -4.81
CA GLU A 222 -0.31 21.96 -5.79
C GLU A 222 1.04 22.58 -5.48
N GLU A 223 2.09 21.82 -5.80
CA GLU A 223 3.46 22.33 -5.87
C GLU A 223 3.76 22.76 -7.30
N THR A 224 4.22 24.00 -7.46
CA THR A 224 4.70 24.51 -8.75
C THR A 224 6.07 23.91 -9.09
N ASN A 225 6.42 23.88 -10.37
CA ASN A 225 7.73 23.41 -10.81
C ASN A 225 8.91 24.17 -10.15
N LEU A 226 8.73 25.47 -9.85
CA LEU A 226 9.74 26.26 -9.16
C LEU A 226 9.89 25.85 -7.69
N GLU A 227 8.77 25.66 -6.98
CA GLU A 227 8.76 25.15 -5.60
C GLU A 227 9.41 23.77 -5.53
N LYS A 228 9.01 22.86 -6.44
CA LYS A 228 9.55 21.51 -6.56
C LYS A 228 11.07 21.50 -6.75
N ASN A 229 11.57 22.21 -7.78
CA ASN A 229 13.00 22.26 -8.06
C ASN A 229 13.79 22.83 -6.87
N SER A 230 13.26 23.88 -6.21
CA SER A 230 13.90 24.49 -5.04
C SER A 230 13.93 23.55 -3.84
N ARG A 231 12.91 22.70 -3.68
CA ARG A 231 12.84 21.70 -2.61
C ARG A 231 13.80 20.54 -2.88
N GLU A 232 13.75 19.96 -4.09
CA GLU A 232 14.63 18.86 -4.48
C GLU A 232 16.12 19.23 -4.38
N GLN A 233 16.50 20.44 -4.81
CA GLN A 233 17.89 20.93 -4.65
C GLN A 233 18.31 21.08 -3.18
N ARG A 234 17.39 21.48 -2.29
CA ARG A 234 17.69 21.55 -0.84
C ARG A 234 17.85 20.17 -0.24
N ASP A 235 16.98 19.23 -0.61
CA ASP A 235 17.02 17.85 -0.12
C ASP A 235 18.28 17.13 -0.60
N GLU A 236 18.65 17.27 -1.88
CA GLU A 236 19.89 16.74 -2.46
C GLU A 236 21.12 17.24 -1.69
N LYS A 237 21.21 18.55 -1.48
CA LYS A 237 22.34 19.15 -0.75
C LYS A 237 22.43 18.66 0.70
N LEU A 238 21.29 18.56 1.39
CA LEU A 238 21.28 18.10 2.77
C LEU A 238 21.64 16.62 2.87
N LEU A 239 21.16 15.78 1.94
CA LEU A 239 21.53 14.37 1.87
C LEU A 239 23.03 14.19 1.62
N GLU A 240 23.60 14.93 0.67
CA GLU A 240 25.04 14.91 0.41
C GLU A 240 25.85 15.31 1.66
N ASP A 241 25.42 16.37 2.35
CA ASP A 241 26.05 16.82 3.60
C ASP A 241 25.98 15.74 4.68
N LEU A 242 24.83 15.10 4.88
CA LEU A 242 24.65 14.05 5.88
C LEU A 242 25.49 12.80 5.56
N GLU A 243 25.51 12.35 4.30
CA GLU A 243 26.30 11.20 3.88
C GLU A 243 27.80 11.45 4.06
N THR A 244 28.28 12.61 3.61
CA THR A 244 29.72 12.91 3.59
C THR A 244 30.27 13.36 4.93
N LYS A 245 29.51 14.13 5.71
CA LYS A 245 29.98 14.75 6.97
C LYS A 245 29.54 13.98 8.21
N ASN A 246 28.37 13.34 8.17
CA ASN A 246 27.79 12.65 9.32
C ASN A 246 27.90 11.12 9.21
N ASN A 247 28.40 10.60 8.07
CA ASN A 247 28.64 9.17 7.82
C ASN A 247 27.38 8.33 8.11
N ILE A 248 26.22 8.83 7.69
CA ILE A 248 24.96 8.09 7.78
C ILE A 248 24.90 7.03 6.66
N GLU A 249 24.18 5.94 6.91
CA GLU A 249 23.90 4.91 5.91
C GLU A 249 22.45 5.08 5.40
N PRO A 250 22.22 5.61 4.18
CA PRO A 250 20.87 5.96 3.68
C PRO A 250 19.89 4.78 3.56
N GLU A 251 20.46 3.57 3.48
CA GLU A 251 19.75 2.29 3.36
C GLU A 251 19.08 1.85 4.67
N PHE A 252 19.52 2.38 5.81
CA PHE A 252 18.90 2.14 7.10
C PHE A 252 17.69 3.07 7.31
N PRO A 253 16.72 2.69 8.15
CA PRO A 253 15.61 3.56 8.48
C PRO A 253 16.11 4.73 9.34
N HIS A 254 15.83 5.95 8.89
CA HIS A 254 16.08 7.18 9.63
C HIS A 254 14.76 7.78 10.09
N LYS A 255 14.82 8.81 10.94
CA LYS A 255 13.64 9.50 11.44
C LYS A 255 13.75 11.01 11.18
N PRO A 256 13.62 11.46 9.92
CA PRO A 256 13.63 12.87 9.58
C PRO A 256 12.68 13.66 10.48
N VAL A 257 13.18 14.76 11.04
CA VAL A 257 12.43 15.71 11.85
C VAL A 257 12.16 16.93 10.99
N HIS A 258 10.91 17.08 10.56
CA HIS A 258 10.41 18.23 9.84
C HIS A 258 10.01 19.34 10.81
N MET A 259 10.25 20.59 10.43
CA MET A 259 10.07 21.74 11.31
C MET A 259 9.19 22.81 10.64
N PHE A 260 8.25 23.35 11.41
CA PHE A 260 7.31 24.39 10.97
C PHE A 260 7.25 25.56 11.95
N GLU A 261 7.21 26.77 11.41
CA GLU A 261 6.81 27.95 12.18
C GLU A 261 5.31 28.21 11.96
N VAL A 262 4.53 28.16 13.03
CA VAL A 262 3.06 28.11 12.99
C VAL A 262 2.45 29.19 13.86
N ASN A 263 1.46 29.92 13.33
CA ASN A 263 0.68 30.88 14.12
C ASN A 263 -0.12 30.15 15.20
N LYS A 264 -0.22 30.72 16.41
CA LYS A 264 -0.86 30.08 17.58
C LYS A 264 -2.26 29.53 17.29
N GLU A 265 -3.04 30.20 16.46
CA GLU A 265 -4.39 29.79 16.05
C GLU A 265 -4.43 28.55 15.15
N SER A 266 -3.39 28.34 14.32
CA SER A 266 -3.29 27.20 13.39
C SER A 266 -2.66 25.96 14.02
N VAL A 267 -2.10 26.04 15.23
CA VAL A 267 -1.36 24.95 15.88
C VAL A 267 -2.21 23.68 16.00
N SER A 268 -3.46 23.81 16.46
CA SER A 268 -4.32 22.64 16.68
C SER A 268 -4.68 21.94 15.38
N ILE A 269 -4.99 22.69 14.32
CA ILE A 269 -5.40 22.11 13.03
C ILE A 269 -4.19 21.50 12.29
N VAL A 270 -3.03 22.16 12.32
CA VAL A 270 -1.78 21.63 11.72
C VAL A 270 -1.35 20.36 12.43
N LYS A 271 -1.36 20.34 13.77
CA LYS A 271 -1.05 19.13 14.54
C LYS A 271 -1.98 17.98 14.18
N THR A 272 -3.29 18.23 14.12
CA THR A 272 -4.29 17.21 13.79
C THR A 272 -4.04 16.62 12.40
N HIS A 273 -3.74 17.47 11.40
CA HIS A 273 -3.46 17.02 10.03
C HIS A 273 -2.17 16.20 9.93
N LEU A 274 -1.07 16.66 10.53
CA LEU A 274 0.19 15.91 10.52
C LEU A 274 0.04 14.55 11.22
N THR A 275 -0.68 14.50 12.34
CA THR A 275 -0.99 13.24 13.03
C THR A 275 -1.86 12.32 12.18
N SER A 276 -2.85 12.82 11.44
CA SER A 276 -3.66 11.97 10.56
C SER A 276 -2.87 11.39 9.38
N MET A 277 -1.73 11.98 9.02
CA MET A 277 -0.79 11.46 8.02
C MET A 277 0.22 10.44 8.61
N GLY A 278 0.11 10.13 9.90
CA GLY A 278 0.97 9.18 10.60
C GLY A 278 2.29 9.76 11.11
N TYR A 279 2.39 11.08 11.25
CA TYR A 279 3.57 11.71 11.84
C TYR A 279 3.44 11.85 13.37
N ASP A 280 4.54 11.58 14.08
CA ASP A 280 4.70 11.91 15.49
C ASP A 280 4.92 13.42 15.63
N VAL A 281 4.00 14.16 16.24
CA VAL A 281 4.04 15.63 16.30
C VAL A 281 4.33 16.15 17.72
N LEU A 282 5.29 17.05 17.83
CA LEU A 282 5.63 17.81 19.04
C LEU A 282 5.42 19.31 18.83
N VAL A 283 4.88 19.98 19.84
CA VAL A 283 4.65 21.43 19.82
C VAL A 283 5.54 22.08 20.87
N ASN A 284 6.51 22.87 20.40
CA ASN A 284 7.47 23.58 21.23
C ASN A 284 7.09 25.06 21.35
N LYS A 285 7.12 25.61 22.57
CA LYS A 285 6.91 27.04 22.80
C LYS A 285 8.19 27.79 22.44
N VAL A 286 8.12 28.67 21.45
CA VAL A 286 9.31 29.38 20.97
C VAL A 286 9.47 30.76 21.61
N ASN A 287 8.40 31.49 21.93
CA ASN A 287 8.38 32.69 22.82
C ASN A 287 6.97 33.32 22.89
N GLU A 288 6.76 34.29 23.79
CA GLU A 288 5.48 35.02 24.02
C GLU A 288 4.91 35.77 22.80
N LYS A 289 5.65 35.84 21.69
CA LYS A 289 5.23 36.49 20.44
C LYS A 289 4.63 35.48 19.47
N SER A 290 3.30 35.30 19.52
CA SER A 290 2.34 34.76 18.52
C SER A 290 2.63 33.47 17.70
N LYS A 291 3.88 33.02 17.54
CA LYS A 291 4.29 31.87 16.73
C LYS A 291 4.83 30.72 17.60
N GLN A 292 4.64 29.49 17.13
CA GLN A 292 5.09 28.26 17.77
C GLN A 292 5.90 27.42 16.77
N LEU A 293 6.83 26.62 17.29
CA LEU A 293 7.55 25.63 16.49
C LEU A 293 6.84 24.30 16.63
N ILE A 294 6.38 23.75 15.51
CA ILE A 294 5.92 22.37 15.44
C ILE A 294 7.05 21.56 14.82
N THR A 295 7.39 20.44 15.45
CA THR A 295 8.23 19.42 14.83
C THR A 295 7.42 18.15 14.61
N CYS A 296 7.66 17.47 13.50
CA CYS A 296 7.04 16.18 13.24
C CYS A 296 8.01 15.21 12.59
N ARG A 297 7.89 13.93 12.90
CA ARG A 297 8.79 12.90 12.38
C ARG A 297 8.03 11.66 11.96
N LYS A 298 8.49 11.02 10.91
CA LYS A 298 8.00 9.73 10.42
C LYS A 298 9.17 8.95 9.85
N PRO A 299 9.38 7.68 10.24
CA PRO A 299 10.53 6.94 9.76
C PRO A 299 10.46 6.72 8.24
N CYS A 300 11.60 6.79 7.56
CA CYS A 300 11.75 6.40 6.16
C CYS A 300 13.21 6.03 5.87
N GLN A 301 13.51 5.39 4.73
CA GLN A 301 14.88 5.39 4.24
C GLN A 301 15.21 6.77 3.66
N LEU A 302 16.49 7.11 3.61
CA LEU A 302 16.94 8.30 2.87
C LEU A 302 17.38 7.94 1.45
N TYR A 303 17.64 6.66 1.20
CA TYR A 303 17.98 6.12 -0.10
C TYR A 303 16.92 6.48 -1.15
N GLN A 304 17.37 6.71 -2.41
CA GLN A 304 16.51 7.06 -3.55
C GLN A 304 15.59 8.26 -3.29
N TYR A 305 16.02 9.23 -2.48
CA TYR A 305 15.25 10.45 -2.20
C TYR A 305 13.86 10.17 -1.60
N GLN A 306 13.68 9.07 -0.87
CA GLN A 306 12.41 8.79 -0.19
C GLN A 306 11.99 9.91 0.77
N VAL A 307 12.94 10.61 1.40
CA VAL A 307 12.65 11.81 2.21
C VAL A 307 12.04 12.95 1.38
N SER A 308 12.34 13.05 0.08
CA SER A 308 11.76 14.05 -0.82
C SER A 308 10.24 13.89 -0.97
N ILE A 309 9.72 12.66 -0.80
CA ILE A 309 8.27 12.41 -0.71
C ILE A 309 7.70 13.08 0.54
N GLN A 310 8.35 12.88 1.70
CA GLN A 310 7.93 13.52 2.95
C GLN A 310 8.03 15.04 2.85
N THR A 311 9.14 15.59 2.33
CA THR A 311 9.30 17.05 2.20
C THR A 311 8.30 17.67 1.24
N HIS A 312 7.92 16.97 0.17
CA HIS A 312 6.85 17.39 -0.74
C HIS A 312 5.55 17.54 0.04
N LEU A 313 5.14 16.51 0.79
CA LEU A 313 3.95 16.58 1.62
C LEU A 313 4.02 17.69 2.66
N MET A 314 5.17 17.88 3.33
CA MET A 314 5.34 18.96 4.30
C MET A 314 5.22 20.36 3.66
N ALA A 315 5.72 20.54 2.44
CA ALA A 315 5.57 21.78 1.70
C ALA A 315 4.10 22.06 1.34
N LEU A 316 3.34 21.02 0.93
CA LEU A 316 1.90 21.14 0.68
C LEU A 316 1.12 21.46 1.96
N VAL A 317 1.44 20.81 3.09
CA VAL A 317 0.84 21.14 4.40
C VAL A 317 1.11 22.59 4.77
N ALA A 318 2.33 23.07 4.54
CA ALA A 318 2.68 24.46 4.81
C ALA A 318 1.86 25.45 3.97
N LYS A 319 1.72 25.16 2.67
CA LYS A 319 0.91 25.95 1.74
C LYS A 319 -0.57 25.94 2.12
N LYS A 320 -1.11 24.79 2.50
CA LYS A 320 -2.52 24.62 2.90
C LYS A 320 -2.91 25.53 4.07
N TYR A 321 -2.03 25.66 5.06
CA TYR A 321 -2.32 26.39 6.29
C TYR A 321 -1.69 27.78 6.36
N ASP A 322 -1.05 28.25 5.28
CA ASP A 322 -0.30 29.51 5.22
C ASP A 322 0.74 29.62 6.36
N ILE A 323 1.54 28.57 6.52
CA ILE A 323 2.61 28.47 7.54
C ILE A 323 3.97 28.27 6.88
N THR A 324 5.05 28.46 7.63
CA THR A 324 6.41 28.30 7.09
C THR A 324 6.93 26.90 7.36
N TYR A 325 7.20 26.13 6.30
CA TYR A 325 8.02 24.92 6.39
C TYR A 325 9.51 25.31 6.40
N ILE A 326 10.17 25.08 7.53
CA ILE A 326 11.57 25.48 7.75
C ILE A 326 12.51 24.52 7.00
N GLY A 327 12.19 23.23 7.00
CA GLY A 327 13.03 22.17 6.45
C GLY A 327 13.00 20.94 7.36
N TRP A 328 13.97 20.06 7.17
CA TRP A 328 14.14 18.83 7.93
C TRP A 328 15.61 18.60 8.32
N ASP A 329 15.82 17.74 9.31
CA ASP A 329 17.12 17.23 9.76
C ASP A 329 16.94 15.83 10.39
N ILE A 330 17.99 15.17 10.89
CA ILE A 330 17.92 13.83 11.55
C ILE A 330 18.33 13.87 13.01
#